data_AF-A0A379SDL8-F1
#
_entry.id   AF-A0A379SDL8-F1
#
_cell.length_a   1.000
_cell.length_b   1.000
_cell.length_c   1.000
_cell.angle_alpha   90.00
_cell.angle_beta   90.00
_cell.angle_gamma   90.00
#
_symmetry.space_group_name_H-M   'P 1'
#
loop_
_entity.id
_entity.type
_entity.pdbx_description
1 polymer ?
#
loop_
_entity_poly.entity_id
_entity_poly.type
_entity_poly.pdbx_seq_one_letter_code
_entity_poly.pdbx_strand_id
1 'polypeptide(L)'
;MPPEAVTRELRGLIYRNPESLEYDIADTFLSGNVKKKLEKARRLYGAIPSVTADELDKFTHKYFSPDAAARFKNIDTEILLDELQRSISALEENQPQDIDAIDISVQLISTWLPQTDIQAFVREHLGIADQECKAVYVPPVGKWVTSFKGGNKDLLENTWGTARMNALEILDRLFNNTAIQVRDITGFNDDGSPIYTVNQEETLAAQGKAEQIANEFTDWIWRDAERRERLARRYNDRFNTHVPASYDGSHLVLPQASGDIKLRGTQKNAIWRGIQEGGGLGDHVVGAGKTLTAIATIMEQRRMQLLNKPLVAVPNHLLGQWKDEFYKLYPGANVLVAEQADFEKDNRKRLFATIATGDFDAVIIGHSSFKFLSLAPEDER
;
A
#
# COMPACT_ATOMS: atom_id res chain seq x y z
N MET A 1 -4.50 17.74 -34.23
CA MET A 1 -3.06 17.68 -33.89
C MET A 1 -2.62 16.22 -34.07
N PRO A 2 -1.44 15.94 -34.66
CA PRO A 2 -0.95 14.55 -34.73
C PRO A 2 -0.78 13.99 -33.30
N PRO A 3 -1.03 12.70 -33.05
CA PRO A 3 -0.88 12.10 -31.71
C PRO A 3 0.51 12.37 -31.09
N GLU A 4 1.55 12.38 -31.91
CA GLU A 4 2.94 12.66 -31.50
C GLU A 4 3.18 14.10 -31.01
N ALA A 5 2.43 15.07 -31.54
CA ALA A 5 2.53 16.45 -31.10
C ALA A 5 1.92 16.62 -29.70
N VAL A 6 0.81 15.91 -29.43
CA VAL A 6 0.14 15.91 -28.12
C VAL A 6 1.03 15.25 -27.07
N THR A 7 1.63 14.09 -27.37
CA THR A 7 2.51 13.39 -26.42
C THR A 7 3.79 14.18 -26.13
N ARG A 8 4.26 15.01 -27.09
CA ARG A 8 5.36 15.94 -26.88
C ARG A 8 4.99 17.09 -25.94
N GLU A 9 3.79 17.65 -26.06
CA GLU A 9 3.30 18.71 -25.16
C GLU A 9 3.04 18.20 -23.74
N LEU A 10 2.69 16.92 -23.60
CA LEU A 10 2.45 16.26 -22.32
C LEU A 10 3.71 15.63 -21.69
N ARG A 11 4.91 15.94 -22.20
CA ARG A 11 6.17 15.43 -21.64
C ARG A 11 6.31 15.83 -20.17
N GLY A 12 6.62 14.84 -19.33
CA GLY A 12 6.71 15.01 -17.87
C GLY A 12 5.36 14.92 -17.15
N LEU A 13 4.24 14.94 -17.87
CA LEU A 13 2.90 14.76 -17.31
C LEU A 13 2.35 13.36 -17.55
N ILE A 14 2.85 12.65 -18.57
CA ILE A 14 2.49 11.27 -18.88
C ILE A 14 3.72 10.42 -19.14
N TYR A 15 3.59 9.13 -18.83
CA TYR A 15 4.61 8.11 -19.01
C TYR A 15 4.02 6.86 -19.62
N ARG A 16 4.80 6.16 -20.46
CA ARG A 16 4.38 4.90 -21.05
C ARG A 16 4.45 3.80 -19.99
N ASN A 17 3.33 3.15 -19.72
CA ASN A 17 3.27 2.00 -18.83
C ASN A 17 3.86 0.76 -19.51
N PRO A 18 4.88 0.09 -18.93
CA PRO A 18 5.55 -1.04 -19.57
C PRO A 18 4.71 -2.33 -19.61
N GLU A 19 3.57 -2.39 -18.94
CA GLU A 19 2.68 -3.55 -18.92
C GLU A 19 1.51 -3.42 -19.88
N SER A 20 0.80 -2.29 -19.84
CA SER A 20 -0.38 -2.04 -20.67
C SER A 20 -0.06 -1.39 -22.00
N LEU A 21 1.14 -0.78 -22.12
CA LEU A 21 1.54 0.12 -23.20
C LEU A 21 0.59 1.32 -23.37
N GLU A 22 -0.22 1.63 -22.38
CA GLU A 22 -0.98 2.88 -22.30
C GLU A 22 -0.13 4.00 -21.69
N TYR A 23 -0.62 5.23 -21.79
CA TYR A 23 -0.04 6.34 -21.05
C TYR A 23 -0.74 6.45 -19.69
N ASP A 24 0.07 6.42 -18.64
CA ASP A 24 -0.35 6.80 -17.30
C ASP A 24 0.06 8.25 -17.04
N ILE A 25 -0.75 8.99 -16.31
CA ILE A 25 -0.34 10.30 -15.80
C ILE A 25 0.78 10.15 -14.75
N ALA A 26 1.60 11.17 -14.59
CA ALA A 26 2.74 11.19 -13.66
C ALA A 26 2.33 10.79 -12.24
N ASP A 27 1.25 11.37 -11.69
CA ASP A 27 0.76 11.11 -10.34
C ASP A 27 0.49 9.60 -10.09
N THR A 28 -0.01 8.89 -11.11
CA THR A 28 -0.31 7.45 -11.06
C THR A 28 0.92 6.61 -11.38
N PHE A 29 1.70 7.02 -12.37
CA PHE A 29 2.85 6.25 -12.85
C PHE A 29 3.98 6.24 -11.81
N LEU A 30 4.26 7.39 -11.22
CA LEU A 30 5.35 7.59 -10.27
C LEU A 30 4.97 7.24 -8.82
N SER A 31 3.74 6.82 -8.56
CA SER A 31 3.31 6.34 -7.24
C SER A 31 3.13 4.82 -7.20
N GLY A 32 2.80 4.27 -6.04
CA GLY A 32 2.64 2.83 -5.87
C GLY A 32 4.00 2.12 -5.80
N ASN A 33 4.05 0.86 -6.24
CA ASN A 33 5.28 0.06 -6.24
C ASN A 33 6.21 0.48 -7.40
N VAL A 34 6.96 1.56 -7.22
CA VAL A 34 7.84 2.15 -8.24
C VAL A 34 9.02 1.25 -8.61
N LYS A 35 9.55 0.47 -7.66
CA LYS A 35 10.64 -0.48 -7.93
C LYS A 35 10.21 -1.59 -8.89
N LYS A 36 9.01 -2.14 -8.71
CA LYS A 36 8.43 -3.14 -9.62
C LYS A 36 8.15 -2.54 -11.01
N LYS A 37 7.63 -1.31 -11.08
CA LYS A 37 7.42 -0.60 -12.35
C LYS A 37 8.75 -0.41 -13.08
N LEU A 38 9.81 0.00 -12.37
CA LEU A 38 11.15 0.22 -12.91
C LEU A 38 11.78 -1.08 -13.43
N GLU A 39 11.68 -2.17 -12.66
CA GLU A 39 12.17 -3.49 -13.07
C GLU A 39 11.50 -3.93 -14.39
N LYS A 40 10.17 -3.79 -14.48
CA LYS A 40 9.42 -4.13 -15.70
C LYS A 40 9.80 -3.25 -16.88
N ALA A 41 9.94 -1.94 -16.66
CA ALA A 41 10.36 -1.01 -17.70
C ALA A 41 11.76 -1.35 -18.24
N ARG A 42 12.74 -1.57 -17.36
CA ARG A 42 14.11 -1.97 -17.74
C ARG A 42 14.13 -3.31 -18.46
N ARG A 43 13.38 -4.30 -17.96
CA ARG A 43 13.29 -5.62 -18.57
C ARG A 43 12.72 -5.55 -19.98
N LEU A 44 11.67 -4.76 -20.19
CA LEU A 44 11.08 -4.57 -21.50
C LEU A 44 12.05 -3.82 -22.43
N TYR A 45 12.61 -2.69 -21.97
CA TYR A 45 13.57 -1.87 -22.71
C TYR A 45 14.77 -2.69 -23.20
N GLY A 46 15.36 -3.52 -22.34
CA GLY A 46 16.50 -4.37 -22.72
C GLY A 46 16.13 -5.54 -23.64
N ALA A 47 14.87 -5.95 -23.67
CA ALA A 47 14.44 -7.10 -24.48
C ALA A 47 13.97 -6.71 -25.89
N ILE A 48 13.38 -5.53 -26.09
CA ILE A 48 12.89 -5.05 -27.39
C ILE A 48 13.95 -5.13 -28.51
N PRO A 49 15.21 -4.68 -28.33
CA PRO A 49 16.21 -4.70 -29.41
C PRO A 49 16.57 -6.11 -29.92
N SER A 50 16.28 -7.15 -29.13
CA SER A 50 16.53 -8.54 -29.50
C SER A 50 15.36 -9.24 -30.21
N VAL A 51 14.21 -8.57 -30.36
CA VAL A 51 13.01 -9.19 -30.92
C VAL A 51 13.11 -9.28 -32.44
N THR A 52 13.13 -10.52 -32.94
CA THR A 52 13.02 -10.81 -34.37
C THR A 52 11.56 -11.01 -34.78
N ALA A 53 11.26 -10.91 -36.08
CA ALA A 53 9.89 -11.10 -36.59
C ALA A 53 9.32 -12.48 -36.23
N ASP A 54 10.15 -13.53 -36.27
CA ASP A 54 9.76 -14.92 -35.97
C ASP A 54 9.50 -15.15 -34.47
N GLU A 55 10.08 -14.32 -33.60
CA GLU A 55 9.92 -14.43 -32.14
C GLU A 55 8.89 -13.46 -31.57
N LEU A 56 8.30 -12.60 -32.41
CA LEU A 56 7.41 -11.53 -31.99
C LEU A 56 6.21 -12.04 -31.18
N ASP A 57 5.54 -13.09 -31.65
CA ASP A 57 4.37 -13.64 -30.94
C ASP A 57 4.75 -14.22 -29.57
N LYS A 58 5.85 -14.98 -29.51
CA LYS A 58 6.38 -15.54 -28.26
C LYS A 58 6.80 -14.44 -27.29
N PHE A 59 7.42 -13.39 -27.80
CA PHE A 59 7.79 -12.21 -27.04
C PHE A 59 6.54 -11.54 -26.46
N THR A 60 5.54 -11.23 -27.29
CA THR A 60 4.35 -10.50 -26.82
C THR A 60 3.57 -11.32 -25.81
N HIS A 61 3.45 -12.63 -25.97
CA HIS A 61 2.80 -13.52 -25.00
C HIS A 61 3.53 -13.58 -23.64
N LYS A 62 4.86 -13.40 -23.64
CA LYS A 62 5.67 -13.43 -22.42
C LYS A 62 5.56 -12.13 -21.61
N TYR A 63 5.43 -10.99 -22.29
CA TYR A 63 5.53 -9.67 -21.67
C TYR A 63 4.20 -8.96 -21.47
N PHE A 64 3.18 -9.29 -22.25
CA PHE A 64 1.96 -8.49 -22.35
C PHE A 64 0.68 -9.33 -22.20
N SER A 65 -0.39 -8.67 -21.76
CA SER A 65 -1.76 -9.17 -21.95
C SER A 65 -2.11 -9.19 -23.45
N PRO A 66 -3.18 -9.90 -23.87
CA PRO A 66 -3.60 -9.90 -25.28
C PRO A 66 -3.81 -8.50 -25.87
N ASP A 67 -4.40 -7.58 -25.11
CA ASP A 67 -4.64 -6.20 -25.57
C ASP A 67 -3.35 -5.40 -25.70
N ALA A 68 -2.44 -5.52 -24.73
CA ALA A 68 -1.15 -4.86 -24.78
C ALA A 68 -0.25 -5.46 -25.89
N ALA A 69 -0.33 -6.77 -26.15
CA ALA A 69 0.34 -7.42 -27.27
C ALA A 69 -0.13 -6.87 -28.62
N ALA A 70 -1.44 -6.67 -28.78
CA ALA A 70 -2.00 -6.05 -29.98
C ALA A 70 -1.51 -4.61 -30.16
N ARG A 71 -1.40 -3.83 -29.07
CA ARG A 71 -0.81 -2.47 -29.12
C ARG A 71 0.66 -2.51 -29.51
N PHE A 72 1.46 -3.39 -28.90
CA PHE A 72 2.87 -3.52 -29.20
C PHE A 72 3.14 -3.69 -30.70
N LYS A 73 2.34 -4.54 -31.37
CA LYS A 73 2.45 -4.81 -32.81
C LYS A 73 2.19 -3.59 -33.70
N ASN A 74 1.53 -2.56 -33.17
CA ASN A 74 1.17 -1.35 -33.90
C ASN A 74 1.99 -0.11 -33.47
N ILE A 75 2.91 -0.26 -32.53
CA ILE A 75 3.75 0.82 -32.02
C ILE A 75 5.11 0.76 -32.72
N ASP A 76 5.61 1.93 -33.13
CA ASP A 76 7.00 2.06 -33.57
C ASP A 76 7.96 1.78 -32.41
N THR A 77 8.86 0.80 -32.59
CA THR A 77 9.75 0.34 -31.53
C THR A 77 10.80 1.37 -31.14
N GLU A 78 11.24 2.25 -32.06
CA GLU A 78 12.17 3.34 -31.74
C GLU A 78 11.50 4.37 -30.85
N ILE A 79 10.25 4.73 -31.17
CA ILE A 79 9.44 5.63 -30.34
C ILE A 79 9.20 5.01 -28.95
N LEU A 80 8.85 3.72 -28.90
CA LEU A 80 8.62 3.02 -27.64
C LEU A 80 9.88 2.98 -26.76
N LEU A 81 11.05 2.75 -27.35
CA LEU A 81 12.32 2.73 -26.61
C LEU A 81 12.62 4.11 -26.00
N ASP A 82 12.43 5.20 -26.74
CA ASP A 82 12.58 6.56 -26.20
C ASP A 82 11.60 6.82 -25.04
N GLU A 83 10.35 6.38 -25.17
CA GLU A 83 9.34 6.53 -24.12
C GLU A 83 9.65 5.71 -22.87
N LEU A 84 10.10 4.46 -23.05
CA LEU A 84 10.53 3.60 -21.95
C LEU A 84 11.77 4.16 -21.25
N GLN A 85 12.73 4.73 -21.99
CA GLN A 85 13.89 5.37 -21.39
C GLN A 85 13.48 6.56 -20.50
N ARG A 86 12.51 7.35 -20.95
CA ARG A 86 11.94 8.45 -20.13
C ARG A 86 11.21 7.92 -18.90
N SER A 87 10.40 6.88 -19.05
CA SER A 87 9.72 6.20 -17.93
C SER A 87 10.73 5.64 -16.91
N ILE A 88 11.81 5.03 -17.37
CA ILE A 88 12.91 4.52 -16.52
C ILE A 88 13.55 5.66 -15.75
N SER A 89 13.95 6.72 -16.44
CA SER A 89 14.64 7.87 -15.81
C SER A 89 13.76 8.52 -14.74
N ALA A 90 12.47 8.73 -15.01
CA ALA A 90 11.55 9.32 -14.04
C ALA A 90 11.30 8.40 -12.83
N LEU A 91 11.24 7.08 -13.02
CA LEU A 91 11.14 6.14 -11.91
C LEU A 91 12.43 6.08 -11.08
N GLU A 92 13.60 6.21 -11.70
CA GLU A 92 14.90 6.27 -11.00
C GLU A 92 15.02 7.52 -10.12
N GLU A 93 14.53 8.66 -10.61
CA GLU A 93 14.48 9.90 -9.84
C GLU A 93 13.43 9.86 -8.72
N ASN A 94 12.34 9.10 -8.91
CA ASN A 94 11.24 9.00 -7.95
C ASN A 94 11.25 7.70 -7.13
N GLN A 95 12.40 7.34 -6.58
CA GLN A 95 12.53 6.24 -5.62
C GLN A 95 12.14 6.69 -4.21
N PRO A 96 11.56 5.81 -3.37
CA PRO A 96 11.35 6.15 -1.97
C PRO A 96 12.71 6.35 -1.29
N GLN A 97 12.77 7.30 -0.35
CA GLN A 97 13.96 7.50 0.47
C GLN A 97 14.24 6.21 1.25
N ASP A 98 15.50 5.75 1.22
CA ASP A 98 15.91 4.56 1.96
C ASP A 98 15.65 4.76 3.45
N ILE A 99 15.06 3.74 4.09
CA ILE A 99 14.82 3.67 5.53
C ILE A 99 16.18 3.41 6.20
N ASP A 100 16.52 4.23 7.18
CA ASP A 100 17.75 4.08 7.95
C ASP A 100 17.75 2.76 8.75
N ALA A 101 18.92 2.17 8.93
CA ALA A 101 19.06 0.89 9.62
C ALA A 101 18.47 0.90 11.04
N ILE A 102 18.54 2.04 11.72
CA ILE A 102 17.99 2.21 13.08
C ILE A 102 16.46 2.19 13.11
N ASP A 103 15.81 2.55 11.99
CA ASP A 103 14.36 2.56 11.85
C ASP A 103 13.83 1.22 11.29
N ILE A 104 14.73 0.31 10.89
CA ILE A 104 14.36 -1.03 10.45
C ILE A 104 14.19 -1.95 11.67
N SER A 105 12.93 -2.29 11.97
CA SER A 105 12.62 -3.32 12.95
C SER A 105 13.05 -4.70 12.47
N VAL A 106 13.86 -5.38 13.29
CA VAL A 106 14.44 -6.69 12.98
C VAL A 106 14.33 -7.62 14.18
N GLN A 107 13.99 -8.86 13.89
CA GLN A 107 13.86 -9.95 14.85
C GLN A 107 14.63 -11.17 14.37
N LEU A 108 15.03 -12.06 15.29
CA LEU A 108 15.77 -13.30 14.97
C LEU A 108 15.07 -14.17 13.90
N ILE A 109 13.74 -14.18 13.89
CA ILE A 109 12.93 -14.96 12.95
C ILE A 109 12.64 -14.24 11.62
N SER A 110 13.22 -13.05 11.41
CA SER A 110 12.95 -12.23 10.22
C SER A 110 13.34 -12.97 8.95
N THR A 111 12.36 -13.26 8.10
CA THR A 111 12.49 -14.11 6.91
C THR A 111 13.30 -13.50 5.78
N TRP A 112 13.56 -12.19 5.85
CA TRP A 112 14.37 -11.48 4.88
C TRP A 112 15.86 -11.55 5.18
N LEU A 113 16.25 -11.93 6.40
CA LEU A 113 17.63 -12.04 6.79
C LEU A 113 18.35 -13.17 6.04
N PRO A 114 19.62 -12.98 5.67
CA PRO A 114 20.46 -14.07 5.16
C PRO A 114 20.73 -15.10 6.24
N GLN A 115 20.75 -16.38 5.84
CA GLN A 115 21.05 -17.50 6.72
C GLN A 115 22.42 -17.38 7.39
N THR A 116 23.38 -16.79 6.67
CA THR A 116 24.75 -16.54 7.15
C THR A 116 24.79 -15.63 8.38
N ASP A 117 23.91 -14.63 8.45
CA ASP A 117 23.85 -13.67 9.56
C ASP A 117 23.23 -14.31 10.80
N ILE A 118 22.17 -15.11 10.64
CA ILE A 118 21.58 -15.90 11.73
C ILE A 118 22.61 -16.89 12.29
N GLN A 119 23.30 -17.63 11.42
CA GLN A 119 24.30 -18.61 11.86
C GLN A 119 25.51 -17.93 12.52
N ALA A 120 25.96 -16.78 12.01
CA ALA A 120 27.04 -16.01 12.63
C ALA A 120 26.68 -15.59 14.05
N PHE A 121 25.46 -15.06 14.26
CA PHE A 121 24.98 -14.71 15.61
C PHE A 121 25.06 -15.89 16.57
N VAL A 122 24.49 -17.04 16.17
CA VAL A 122 24.44 -18.25 17.00
C VAL A 122 25.84 -18.77 17.31
N ARG A 123 26.75 -18.79 16.33
CA ARG A 123 28.13 -19.25 16.53
C ARG A 123 28.90 -18.35 17.48
N GLU A 124 28.83 -17.04 17.29
CA GLU A 124 29.55 -16.05 18.09
C GLU A 124 29.13 -16.10 19.56
N HIS A 125 27.84 -16.30 19.84
CA HIS A 125 27.31 -16.26 21.21
C HIS A 125 27.31 -17.60 21.93
N LEU A 126 27.24 -18.73 21.19
CA LEU A 126 27.14 -20.06 21.79
C LEU A 126 28.38 -20.93 21.61
N GLY A 127 29.38 -20.48 20.82
CA GLY A 127 30.62 -21.23 20.57
C GLY A 127 30.40 -22.53 19.78
N ILE A 128 29.41 -22.54 18.89
CA ILE A 128 29.07 -23.70 18.06
C ILE A 128 29.99 -23.76 16.84
N ALA A 129 30.43 -24.97 16.47
CA ALA A 129 31.22 -25.19 15.26
C ALA A 129 30.37 -25.05 13.98
N ASP A 130 30.98 -24.58 12.89
CA ASP A 130 30.28 -24.28 11.63
C ASP A 130 29.39 -25.43 11.11
N GLN A 131 29.92 -26.66 11.11
CA GLN A 131 29.20 -27.85 10.64
C GLN A 131 27.99 -28.23 11.51
N GLU A 132 27.94 -27.73 12.74
CA GLU A 132 26.90 -27.97 13.73
C GLU A 132 25.89 -26.82 13.85
N CYS A 133 26.08 -25.74 13.09
CA CYS A 133 25.20 -24.57 13.09
C CYS A 133 24.47 -24.42 11.76
N LYS A 134 23.25 -24.96 11.65
CA LYS A 134 22.42 -24.84 10.45
C LYS A 134 21.17 -24.02 10.74
N ALA A 135 20.93 -22.98 9.94
CA ALA A 135 19.67 -22.25 9.91
C ALA A 135 19.31 -21.97 8.45
N VAL A 136 18.20 -22.56 7.98
CA VAL A 136 17.77 -22.47 6.59
C VAL A 136 16.34 -21.95 6.54
N TYR A 137 16.14 -20.81 5.89
CA TYR A 137 14.80 -20.31 5.59
C TYR A 137 14.20 -21.11 4.43
N VAL A 138 12.97 -21.59 4.59
CA VAL A 138 12.21 -22.36 3.60
C VAL A 138 11.04 -21.50 3.11
N PRO A 139 11.18 -20.78 1.96
CA PRO A 139 10.18 -19.82 1.50
C PRO A 139 8.76 -20.38 1.28
N PRO A 140 8.57 -21.60 0.71
CA PRO A 140 7.21 -22.14 0.51
C PRO A 140 6.40 -22.32 1.78
N VAL A 141 7.07 -22.53 2.93
CA VAL A 141 6.43 -22.77 4.23
C VAL A 141 6.49 -21.53 5.12
N GLY A 142 7.30 -20.52 4.75
CA GLY A 142 7.48 -19.30 5.54
C GLY A 142 8.18 -19.52 6.87
N LYS A 143 9.03 -20.56 6.99
CA LYS A 143 9.65 -20.99 8.26
C LYS A 143 11.16 -21.10 8.19
N TRP A 144 11.81 -20.88 9.33
CA TRP A 144 13.19 -21.26 9.55
C TRP A 144 13.25 -22.72 10.00
N VAL A 145 14.15 -23.48 9.39
CA VAL A 145 14.52 -24.84 9.80
C VAL A 145 15.92 -24.75 10.40
N THR A 146 16.01 -25.01 11.70
CA THR A 146 17.24 -24.86 12.47
C THR A 146 17.74 -26.20 13.01
N SER A 147 19.05 -26.36 13.04
CA SER A 147 19.73 -27.47 13.72
C SER A 147 21.02 -26.93 14.31
N PHE A 148 21.04 -26.78 15.63
CA PHE A 148 22.17 -26.29 16.40
C PHE A 148 22.61 -27.40 17.35
N LYS A 149 23.91 -27.75 17.36
CA LYS A 149 24.49 -28.79 18.22
C LYS A 149 25.84 -28.34 18.77
N GLY A 150 26.32 -29.00 19.82
CA GLY A 150 27.58 -28.63 20.48
C GLY A 150 27.46 -27.31 21.24
N GLY A 151 28.52 -26.51 21.24
CA GLY A 151 28.59 -25.23 21.92
C GLY A 151 29.28 -25.28 23.29
N ASN A 152 29.56 -24.10 23.84
CA ASN A 152 30.16 -23.96 25.17
C ASN A 152 29.07 -24.13 26.24
N LYS A 153 29.26 -25.11 27.14
CA LYS A 153 28.29 -25.45 28.18
C LYS A 153 27.90 -24.26 29.07
N ASP A 154 28.86 -23.42 29.46
CA ASP A 154 28.60 -22.26 30.31
C ASP A 154 27.78 -21.19 29.59
N LEU A 155 28.06 -20.96 28.29
CA LEU A 155 27.26 -20.06 27.46
C LEU A 155 25.82 -20.57 27.33
N LEU A 156 25.64 -21.88 27.14
CA LEU A 156 24.35 -22.52 26.94
C LEU A 156 23.47 -22.56 28.19
N GLU A 157 24.06 -22.86 29.36
CA GLU A 157 23.31 -23.14 30.59
C GLU A 157 23.25 -21.94 31.54
N ASN A 158 24.17 -20.97 31.44
CA ASN A 158 24.26 -19.85 32.38
C ASN A 158 24.14 -18.47 31.70
N THR A 159 24.83 -18.26 30.59
CA THR A 159 24.86 -16.93 29.93
C THR A 159 23.59 -16.67 29.13
N TRP A 160 23.26 -17.57 28.19
CA TRP A 160 22.14 -17.42 27.25
C TRP A 160 20.99 -18.39 27.52
N GLY A 161 21.12 -19.23 28.53
CA GLY A 161 20.05 -20.12 28.98
C GLY A 161 20.05 -20.29 30.48
N THR A 162 19.39 -21.34 30.92
CA THR A 162 19.26 -21.74 32.32
C THR A 162 19.61 -23.22 32.45
N ALA A 163 19.85 -23.68 33.68
CA ALA A 163 20.05 -25.10 33.95
C ALA A 163 18.82 -25.95 33.56
N ARG A 164 17.61 -25.37 33.61
CA ARG A 164 16.34 -26.06 33.30
C ARG A 164 15.93 -25.97 31.82
N MET A 165 16.44 -24.97 31.09
CA MET A 165 16.21 -24.77 29.66
C MET A 165 17.42 -24.06 29.06
N ASN A 166 18.25 -24.81 28.34
CA ASN A 166 19.47 -24.26 27.75
C ASN A 166 19.19 -23.35 26.54
N ALA A 167 20.19 -22.60 26.10
CA ALA A 167 20.06 -21.64 25.01
C ALA A 167 19.64 -22.28 23.67
N LEU A 168 20.02 -23.53 23.39
CA LEU A 168 19.59 -24.23 22.16
C LEU A 168 18.09 -24.50 22.17
N GLU A 169 17.54 -24.92 23.32
CA GLU A 169 16.10 -25.13 23.48
C GLU A 169 15.35 -23.80 23.43
N ILE A 170 15.87 -22.74 24.03
CA ILE A 170 15.26 -21.39 23.93
C ILE A 170 15.23 -20.94 22.46
N LEU A 171 16.34 -21.06 21.73
CA LEU A 171 16.40 -20.72 20.32
C LEU A 171 15.41 -21.55 19.49
N ASP A 172 15.32 -22.86 19.73
CA ASP A 172 14.34 -23.72 19.05
C ASP A 172 12.91 -23.21 19.30
N ARG A 173 12.56 -22.87 20.55
CA ARG A 173 11.25 -22.31 20.88
C ARG A 173 10.98 -20.97 20.21
N LEU A 174 11.99 -20.09 20.13
CA LEU A 174 11.90 -18.81 19.42
C LEU A 174 11.66 -19.00 17.92
N PHE A 175 12.45 -19.85 17.25
CA PHE A 175 12.30 -20.10 15.81
C PHE A 175 10.98 -20.81 15.46
N ASN A 176 10.47 -21.65 16.36
CA ASN A 176 9.21 -22.37 16.17
C ASN A 176 7.98 -21.62 16.72
N ASN A 177 8.17 -20.45 17.34
CA ASN A 177 7.12 -19.68 18.03
C ASN A 177 6.32 -20.54 19.03
N THR A 178 7.03 -21.32 19.85
CA THR A 178 6.42 -22.15 20.90
C THR A 178 6.65 -21.53 22.27
N ALA A 179 5.72 -21.78 23.19
CA ALA A 179 5.75 -21.16 24.52
C ALA A 179 7.02 -21.55 25.28
N ILE A 180 7.73 -20.58 25.85
CA ILE A 180 8.86 -20.81 26.76
C ILE A 180 8.28 -21.04 28.15
N GLN A 181 8.19 -22.32 28.53
CA GLN A 181 7.61 -22.79 29.79
C GLN A 181 8.41 -23.98 30.32
N VAL A 182 8.81 -23.89 31.58
CA VAL A 182 9.39 -24.98 32.36
C VAL A 182 8.28 -25.62 33.20
N ARG A 183 8.22 -26.95 33.18
CA ARG A 183 7.22 -27.73 33.93
C ARG A 183 7.92 -28.69 34.88
N ASP A 184 7.34 -28.87 36.05
CA ASP A 184 7.74 -29.87 37.03
C ASP A 184 6.69 -30.97 37.13
N ILE A 185 7.16 -32.18 37.43
CA ILE A 185 6.28 -33.29 37.79
C ILE A 185 5.85 -33.08 39.24
N THR A 186 4.56 -32.83 39.45
CA THR A 186 3.99 -32.59 40.79
C THR A 186 3.21 -33.78 41.33
N GLY A 187 3.08 -34.85 40.55
CA GLY A 187 2.39 -36.08 40.94
C GLY A 187 2.25 -37.04 39.77
N PHE A 188 1.55 -38.14 40.01
CA PHE A 188 1.19 -39.12 38.99
C PHE A 188 -0.31 -39.38 39.07
N ASN A 189 -0.97 -39.51 37.93
CA ASN A 189 -2.35 -39.96 37.82
C ASN A 189 -2.48 -41.43 38.27
N ASP A 190 -3.71 -41.90 38.48
CA ASP A 190 -3.99 -43.29 38.87
C ASP A 190 -3.49 -44.34 37.85
N ASP A 191 -3.28 -43.92 36.60
CA ASP A 191 -2.70 -44.74 35.51
C ASP A 191 -1.16 -44.71 35.47
N GLY A 192 -0.52 -44.00 36.40
CA GLY A 192 0.94 -43.83 36.47
C GLY A 192 1.51 -42.74 35.55
N SER A 193 0.69 -41.98 34.83
CA SER A 193 1.17 -40.88 33.98
C SER A 193 1.52 -39.63 34.81
N PRO A 194 2.63 -38.93 34.52
CA PRO A 194 3.06 -37.76 35.30
C PRO A 194 2.13 -36.55 35.10
N ILE A 195 1.77 -35.90 36.20
CA ILE A 195 1.05 -34.64 36.23
C ILE A 195 2.08 -33.51 36.22
N TYR A 196 2.00 -32.65 35.20
CA TYR A 196 2.89 -31.51 35.04
C TYR A 196 2.24 -30.21 35.52
N THR A 197 2.95 -29.47 36.36
CA THR A 197 2.59 -28.10 36.73
C THR A 197 3.66 -27.14 36.23
N VAL A 198 3.25 -25.96 35.78
CA VAL A 198 4.19 -24.92 35.34
C VAL A 198 5.00 -24.42 36.52
N ASN A 199 6.32 -24.46 36.42
CA ASN A 199 7.20 -23.80 37.38
C ASN A 199 7.33 -22.34 36.96
N GLN A 200 6.70 -21.44 37.73
CA GLN A 200 6.67 -20.01 37.40
C GLN A 200 8.05 -19.35 37.47
N GLU A 201 8.85 -19.69 38.47
CA GLU A 201 10.18 -19.10 38.68
C GLU A 201 11.13 -19.47 37.52
N GLU A 202 11.23 -20.76 37.20
CA GLU A 202 12.07 -21.25 36.11
C GLU A 202 11.57 -20.79 34.74
N THR A 203 10.24 -20.67 34.58
CA THR A 203 9.65 -20.12 33.36
C THR A 203 10.02 -18.65 33.17
N LEU A 204 9.92 -17.82 34.22
CA LEU A 204 10.31 -16.42 34.16
C LEU A 204 11.80 -16.26 33.88
N ALA A 205 12.65 -17.10 34.48
CA ALA A 205 14.09 -17.11 34.21
C ALA A 205 14.39 -17.43 32.73
N ALA A 206 13.77 -18.48 32.17
CA ALA A 206 13.94 -18.85 30.76
C ALA A 206 13.39 -17.77 29.80
N GLN A 207 12.26 -17.14 30.13
CA GLN A 207 11.72 -16.02 29.35
C GLN A 207 12.64 -14.80 29.37
N GLY A 208 13.22 -14.47 30.53
CA GLY A 208 14.22 -13.40 30.64
C GLY A 208 15.45 -13.66 29.76
N LYS A 209 15.91 -14.92 29.68
CA LYS A 209 17.00 -15.31 28.76
C LYS A 209 16.61 -15.19 27.29
N ALA A 210 15.38 -15.53 26.94
CA ALA A 210 14.87 -15.36 25.58
C ALA A 210 14.80 -13.88 25.15
N GLU A 211 14.34 -13.01 26.05
CA GLU A 211 14.34 -11.56 25.84
C GLU A 211 15.76 -11.02 25.72
N GLN A 212 16.68 -11.50 26.57
CA GLN A 212 18.10 -11.15 26.48
C GLN A 212 18.70 -11.52 25.11
N ILE A 213 18.42 -12.72 24.60
CA ILE A 213 18.86 -13.16 23.26
C ILE A 213 18.27 -12.24 22.18
N ALA A 214 16.97 -11.93 22.27
CA ALA A 214 16.29 -11.10 21.28
C ALA A 214 16.88 -9.68 21.22
N ASN A 215 17.11 -9.07 22.39
CA ASN A 215 17.70 -7.73 22.49
C ASN A 215 19.15 -7.72 21.98
N GLU A 216 19.98 -8.68 22.40
CA GLU A 216 21.35 -8.79 21.89
C GLU A 216 21.36 -9.00 20.38
N PHE A 217 20.43 -9.79 19.83
CA PHE A 217 20.33 -9.97 18.38
C PHE A 217 20.05 -8.65 17.65
N THR A 218 19.09 -7.85 18.15
CA THR A 218 18.75 -6.55 17.57
C THR A 218 19.92 -5.56 17.64
N ASP A 219 20.72 -5.58 18.70
CA ASP A 219 21.91 -4.73 18.79
C ASP A 219 23.04 -5.24 17.90
N TRP A 220 23.32 -6.55 17.96
CA TRP A 220 24.41 -7.21 17.24
C TRP A 220 24.27 -7.11 15.72
N ILE A 221 23.04 -7.22 15.20
CA ILE A 221 22.80 -7.22 13.75
C ILE A 221 23.16 -5.86 13.11
N TRP A 222 23.13 -4.77 13.87
CA TRP A 222 23.43 -3.41 13.42
C TRP A 222 24.79 -2.87 13.88
N ARG A 223 25.46 -3.58 14.79
CA ARG A 223 26.74 -3.17 15.39
C ARG A 223 27.88 -3.10 14.37
N ASP A 224 27.93 -4.06 13.45
CA ASP A 224 28.93 -4.11 12.37
C ASP A 224 28.51 -3.22 11.19
N ALA A 225 29.40 -2.34 10.75
CA ALA A 225 29.08 -1.33 9.74
C ALA A 225 28.77 -1.94 8.37
N GLU A 226 29.55 -2.95 7.95
CA GLU A 226 29.39 -3.61 6.66
C GLU A 226 28.08 -4.44 6.62
N ARG A 227 27.82 -5.20 7.69
CA ARG A 227 26.56 -5.93 7.87
C ARG A 227 25.37 -4.98 7.86
N ARG A 228 25.44 -3.87 8.60
CA ARG A 228 24.37 -2.88 8.69
C ARG A 228 24.02 -2.31 7.32
N GLU A 229 25.01 -1.85 6.56
CA GLU A 229 24.79 -1.28 5.22
C GLU A 229 24.19 -2.32 4.27
N ARG A 230 24.76 -3.53 4.23
CA ARG A 230 24.28 -4.64 3.39
C ARG A 230 22.83 -5.02 3.71
N LEU A 231 22.48 -5.13 4.99
CA LEU A 231 21.14 -5.52 5.43
C LEU A 231 20.11 -4.41 5.23
N ALA A 232 20.48 -3.15 5.50
CA ALA A 232 19.62 -2.00 5.23
C ALA A 232 19.31 -1.88 3.73
N ARG A 233 20.31 -2.03 2.86
CA ARG A 233 20.11 -2.03 1.41
C ARG A 233 19.16 -3.15 0.98
N ARG A 234 19.41 -4.38 1.46
CA ARG A 234 18.56 -5.54 1.18
C ARG A 234 17.11 -5.33 1.62
N TYR A 235 16.90 -4.74 2.80
CA TYR A 235 15.57 -4.43 3.30
C TYR A 235 14.87 -3.40 2.40
N ASN A 236 15.56 -2.30 2.09
CA ASN A 236 15.03 -1.25 1.25
C ASN A 236 14.69 -1.73 -0.17
N ASP A 237 15.52 -2.56 -0.77
CA ASP A 237 15.26 -3.15 -2.09
C ASP A 237 14.05 -4.07 -2.10
N ARG A 238 13.80 -4.78 -1.01
CA ARG A 238 12.72 -5.76 -0.92
C ARG A 238 11.39 -5.18 -0.46
N PHE A 239 11.41 -4.25 0.49
CA PHE A 239 10.21 -3.79 1.19
C PHE A 239 9.92 -2.30 0.97
N ASN A 240 10.96 -1.46 0.93
CA ASN A 240 10.80 -0.03 0.66
C ASN A 240 10.62 0.23 -0.84
N THR A 241 9.42 -0.07 -1.32
CA THR A 241 9.08 -0.08 -2.76
C THR A 241 7.98 0.91 -3.12
N HIS A 242 7.27 1.44 -2.13
CA HIS A 242 6.05 2.20 -2.32
C HIS A 242 6.29 3.70 -2.20
N VAL A 243 5.89 4.46 -3.23
CA VAL A 243 5.81 5.92 -3.18
C VAL A 243 4.35 6.33 -3.08
N PRO A 244 3.94 7.10 -2.05
CA PRO A 244 2.58 7.61 -1.95
C PRO A 244 2.20 8.43 -3.19
N ALA A 245 0.94 8.34 -3.62
CA ALA A 245 0.44 9.22 -4.66
C ALA A 245 0.44 10.68 -4.20
N SER A 246 0.95 11.55 -5.04
CA SER A 246 0.92 13.01 -4.86
C SER A 246 0.11 13.60 -5.99
N TYR A 247 -0.84 14.48 -5.67
CA TYR A 247 -1.75 15.09 -6.62
C TYR A 247 -1.52 16.60 -6.62
N ASP A 248 -1.04 17.15 -7.73
CA ASP A 248 -0.90 18.60 -7.87
C ASP A 248 -2.07 19.20 -8.66
N GLY A 249 -3.01 19.83 -7.93
CA GLY A 249 -4.13 20.54 -8.53
C GLY A 249 -3.84 22.00 -8.86
N SER A 250 -2.60 22.48 -8.77
CA SER A 250 -2.24 23.90 -9.00
C SER A 250 -2.73 24.44 -10.35
N HIS A 251 -2.69 23.57 -11.37
CA HIS A 251 -3.13 23.82 -12.74
C HIS A 251 -4.65 23.90 -12.91
N LEU A 252 -5.44 23.49 -11.91
CA LEU A 252 -6.90 23.54 -12.00
C LEU A 252 -7.39 24.98 -12.11
N VAL A 253 -8.05 25.24 -13.23
CA VAL A 253 -8.98 26.35 -13.43
C VAL A 253 -10.37 25.81 -13.13
N LEU A 254 -11.13 26.52 -12.30
CA LEU A 254 -12.50 26.16 -11.93
C LEU A 254 -13.47 27.11 -12.66
N PRO A 255 -13.91 26.79 -13.88
CA PRO A 255 -14.78 27.67 -14.65
C PRO A 255 -16.10 27.83 -13.90
N GLN A 256 -16.72 29.02 -13.99
CA GLN A 256 -17.99 29.36 -13.32
C GLN A 256 -17.93 29.42 -11.79
N ALA A 257 -16.80 29.06 -11.17
CA ALA A 257 -16.59 29.32 -9.75
C ALA A 257 -16.48 30.83 -9.52
N SER A 258 -17.01 31.30 -8.38
CA SER A 258 -16.95 32.69 -7.96
C SER A 258 -15.49 33.13 -7.80
N GLY A 259 -15.13 34.24 -8.45
CA GLY A 259 -13.80 34.84 -8.34
C GLY A 259 -13.49 35.39 -6.93
N ASP A 260 -14.51 35.58 -6.09
CA ASP A 260 -14.37 36.03 -4.71
C ASP A 260 -13.83 34.93 -3.79
N ILE A 261 -13.90 33.66 -4.21
CA ILE A 261 -13.45 32.52 -3.42
C ILE A 261 -12.16 31.96 -4.00
N LYS A 262 -11.08 32.09 -3.23
CA LYS A 262 -9.80 31.49 -3.56
C LYS A 262 -9.61 30.20 -2.78
N LEU A 263 -9.70 29.06 -3.48
CA LEU A 263 -9.40 27.76 -2.88
C LEU A 263 -7.89 27.63 -2.61
N ARG A 264 -7.56 27.00 -1.48
CA ARG A 264 -6.18 26.71 -1.08
C ARG A 264 -5.57 25.63 -1.98
N GLY A 265 -4.24 25.59 -2.07
CA GLY A 265 -3.52 24.54 -2.82
C GLY A 265 -3.91 23.13 -2.38
N THR A 266 -4.04 22.89 -1.07
CA THR A 266 -4.50 21.59 -0.54
C THR A 266 -5.91 21.22 -0.98
N GLN A 267 -6.82 22.18 -1.12
CA GLN A 267 -8.17 21.95 -1.63
C GLN A 267 -8.12 21.61 -3.13
N LYS A 268 -7.30 22.31 -3.91
CA LYS A 268 -7.09 21.99 -5.33
C LYS A 268 -6.50 20.61 -5.53
N ASN A 269 -5.52 20.22 -4.71
CA ASN A 269 -4.93 18.88 -4.73
C ASN A 269 -5.97 17.81 -4.43
N ALA A 270 -6.85 18.05 -3.44
CA ALA A 270 -7.95 17.14 -3.13
C ALA A 270 -9.00 17.07 -4.25
N ILE A 271 -9.30 18.18 -4.92
CA ILE A 271 -10.16 18.21 -6.12
C ILE A 271 -9.53 17.38 -7.24
N TRP A 272 -8.25 17.60 -7.52
CA TRP A 272 -7.51 16.88 -8.55
C TRP A 272 -7.48 15.37 -8.28
N ARG A 273 -7.19 15.00 -7.04
CA ARG A 273 -7.29 13.60 -6.59
C ARG A 273 -8.68 13.02 -6.84
N GLY A 274 -9.74 13.73 -6.45
CA GLY A 274 -11.12 13.28 -6.65
C GLY A 274 -11.46 13.08 -8.13
N ILE A 275 -10.97 13.96 -9.01
CA ILE A 275 -11.12 13.82 -10.47
C ILE A 275 -10.38 12.57 -10.98
N GLN A 276 -9.12 12.37 -10.56
CA GLN A 276 -8.26 11.28 -11.03
C GLN A 276 -8.67 9.90 -10.51
N GLU A 277 -8.99 9.78 -9.22
CA GLU A 277 -9.38 8.51 -8.59
C GLU A 277 -10.89 8.21 -8.75
N GLY A 278 -11.67 9.16 -9.26
CA GLY A 278 -13.14 9.05 -9.34
C GLY A 278 -13.85 9.16 -7.97
N GLY A 279 -13.13 9.49 -6.90
CA GLY A 279 -13.66 9.59 -5.55
C GLY A 279 -12.53 9.70 -4.51
N GLY A 280 -12.87 9.48 -3.23
CA GLY A 280 -11.88 9.44 -2.15
C GLY A 280 -12.43 9.83 -0.78
N LEU A 281 -11.62 9.63 0.26
CA LEU A 281 -11.91 10.06 1.63
C LEU A 281 -11.27 11.42 1.92
N GLY A 282 -12.10 12.43 2.19
CA GLY A 282 -11.66 13.78 2.59
C GLY A 282 -11.47 13.94 4.10
N ASP A 283 -10.54 13.21 4.71
CA ASP A 283 -10.25 13.27 6.16
C ASP A 283 -9.37 14.47 6.55
N HIS A 284 -9.88 15.68 6.27
CA HIS A 284 -9.21 16.92 6.65
C HIS A 284 -9.71 17.45 8.00
N VAL A 285 -8.91 18.27 8.66
CA VAL A 285 -9.30 18.97 9.90
C VAL A 285 -10.54 19.85 9.71
N VAL A 286 -11.26 20.11 10.81
CA VAL A 286 -12.41 21.04 10.80
C VAL A 286 -11.94 22.43 10.33
N GLY A 287 -12.74 23.09 9.48
CA GLY A 287 -12.39 24.40 8.90
C GLY A 287 -11.43 24.36 7.71
N ALA A 288 -11.00 23.18 7.24
CA ALA A 288 -10.15 23.04 6.05
C ALA A 288 -10.86 23.38 4.72
N GLY A 289 -12.18 23.64 4.75
CA GLY A 289 -12.97 23.93 3.55
C GLY A 289 -13.43 22.68 2.79
N LYS A 290 -13.64 21.56 3.51
CA LYS A 290 -14.07 20.26 2.96
C LYS A 290 -15.32 20.35 2.06
N THR A 291 -16.31 21.15 2.46
CA THR A 291 -17.55 21.34 1.70
C THR A 291 -17.27 21.99 0.34
N LEU A 292 -16.52 23.10 0.31
CA LEU A 292 -16.15 23.76 -0.95
C LEU A 292 -15.30 22.86 -1.84
N THR A 293 -14.40 22.07 -1.26
CA THR A 293 -13.63 21.05 -1.97
C THR A 293 -14.55 20.03 -2.63
N ALA A 294 -15.49 19.45 -1.89
CA ALA A 294 -16.43 18.47 -2.44
C ALA A 294 -17.31 19.06 -3.56
N ILE A 295 -17.81 20.28 -3.38
CA ILE A 295 -18.61 20.99 -4.38
C ILE A 295 -17.80 21.21 -5.67
N ALA A 296 -16.57 21.72 -5.54
CA ALA A 296 -15.70 21.92 -6.70
C ALA A 296 -15.36 20.60 -7.41
N THR A 297 -15.10 19.52 -6.66
CA THR A 297 -14.89 18.19 -7.24
C THR A 297 -16.09 17.74 -8.06
N ILE A 298 -17.31 17.85 -7.50
CA ILE A 298 -18.55 17.48 -8.20
C ILE A 298 -18.71 18.29 -9.48
N MET A 299 -18.56 19.61 -9.41
CA MET A 299 -18.73 20.50 -10.55
C MET A 299 -17.70 20.25 -11.64
N GLU A 300 -16.43 20.03 -11.29
CA GLU A 300 -15.40 19.73 -12.27
C GLU A 300 -15.59 18.34 -12.91
N GLN A 301 -15.94 17.32 -12.12
CA GLN A 301 -16.23 15.99 -12.66
C GLN A 301 -17.46 16.01 -13.59
N ARG A 302 -18.52 16.77 -13.24
CA ARG A 302 -19.67 16.99 -14.12
C ARG A 302 -19.21 17.71 -15.40
N ARG A 303 -18.46 18.82 -15.28
CA ARG A 303 -17.98 19.60 -16.44
C ARG A 303 -17.17 18.74 -17.41
N MET A 304 -16.37 17.83 -16.89
CA MET A 304 -15.57 16.86 -17.65
C MET A 304 -16.36 15.63 -18.13
N GLN A 305 -17.66 15.55 -17.85
CA GLN A 305 -18.54 14.42 -18.17
C GLN A 305 -18.10 13.09 -17.53
N LEU A 306 -17.39 13.16 -16.41
CA LEU A 306 -17.04 12.02 -15.57
C LEU A 306 -18.21 11.61 -14.67
N LEU A 307 -19.11 12.56 -14.37
CA LEU A 307 -20.34 12.34 -13.63
C LEU A 307 -21.54 12.90 -14.42
N ASN A 308 -22.63 12.14 -14.43
CA ASN A 308 -23.87 12.53 -15.12
C ASN A 308 -24.93 13.14 -14.18
N LYS A 309 -25.06 12.61 -12.96
CA LYS A 309 -26.10 13.03 -12.01
C LYS A 309 -25.61 12.85 -10.57
N PRO A 310 -24.75 13.75 -10.08
CA PRO A 310 -24.18 13.61 -8.75
C PRO A 310 -25.24 13.85 -7.66
N LEU A 311 -25.24 13.00 -6.65
CA LEU A 311 -26.10 13.09 -5.48
C LEU A 311 -25.25 13.25 -4.23
N VAL A 312 -25.60 14.21 -3.39
CA VAL A 312 -24.91 14.55 -2.14
C VAL A 312 -25.84 14.25 -0.97
N ALA A 313 -25.51 13.21 -0.21
CA ALA A 313 -26.21 12.88 1.03
C ALA A 313 -25.57 13.62 2.21
N VAL A 314 -26.38 14.37 2.97
CA VAL A 314 -25.90 15.19 4.10
C VAL A 314 -26.76 14.99 5.35
N PRO A 315 -26.22 15.27 6.56
CA PRO A 315 -27.06 15.40 7.75
C PRO A 315 -28.19 16.41 7.52
N ASN A 316 -29.41 16.08 7.95
CA ASN A 316 -30.61 16.87 7.61
C ASN A 316 -30.51 18.36 7.95
N HIS A 317 -29.87 18.69 9.08
CA HIS A 317 -29.69 20.08 9.54
C HIS A 317 -28.67 20.87 8.71
N LEU A 318 -27.93 20.23 7.80
CA LEU A 318 -26.94 20.85 6.93
C LEU A 318 -27.44 21.06 5.50
N LEU A 319 -28.69 20.71 5.16
CA LEU A 319 -29.24 20.87 3.82
C LEU A 319 -29.15 22.31 3.31
N GLY A 320 -29.64 23.26 4.11
CA GLY A 320 -29.56 24.69 3.80
C GLY A 320 -28.12 25.18 3.67
N GLN A 321 -27.25 24.76 4.59
CA GLN A 321 -25.83 25.16 4.54
C GLN A 321 -25.13 24.66 3.28
N TRP A 322 -25.38 23.41 2.86
CA TRP A 322 -24.79 22.88 1.62
C TRP A 322 -25.32 23.58 0.38
N LYS A 323 -26.62 23.89 0.34
CA LYS A 323 -27.22 24.71 -0.71
C LYS A 323 -26.51 26.06 -0.81
N ASP A 324 -26.36 26.75 0.32
CA ASP A 324 -25.75 28.08 0.37
C ASP A 324 -24.27 28.03 -0.07
N GLU A 325 -23.49 27.05 0.39
CA GLU A 325 -22.10 26.87 -0.05
C GLU A 325 -21.99 26.53 -1.55
N PHE A 326 -22.96 25.80 -2.12
CA PHE A 326 -23.03 25.53 -3.56
C PHE A 326 -23.19 26.82 -4.35
N TYR A 327 -24.19 27.65 -4.03
CA TYR A 327 -24.41 28.92 -4.73
C TYR A 327 -23.35 29.98 -4.42
N LYS A 328 -22.72 29.90 -3.25
CA LYS A 328 -21.59 30.76 -2.90
C LYS A 328 -20.40 30.48 -3.81
N LEU A 329 -20.07 29.19 -4.05
CA LEU A 329 -18.95 28.82 -4.93
C LEU A 329 -19.33 28.87 -6.40
N TYR A 330 -20.52 28.42 -6.79
CA TYR A 330 -21.02 28.37 -8.15
C TYR A 330 -22.41 29.04 -8.24
N PRO A 331 -22.48 30.38 -8.38
CA PRO A 331 -23.75 31.11 -8.37
C PRO A 331 -24.74 30.72 -9.47
N GLY A 332 -24.24 30.16 -10.58
CA GLY A 332 -25.04 29.69 -11.70
C GLY A 332 -25.43 28.21 -11.67
N ALA A 333 -25.09 27.46 -10.62
CA ALA A 333 -25.34 26.02 -10.56
C ALA A 333 -26.85 25.69 -10.45
N ASN A 334 -27.31 24.69 -11.20
CA ASN A 334 -28.67 24.17 -11.10
C ASN A 334 -28.73 23.03 -10.06
N VAL A 335 -28.98 23.38 -8.79
CA VAL A 335 -28.98 22.43 -7.67
C VAL A 335 -30.40 22.14 -7.20
N LEU A 336 -30.78 20.86 -7.19
CA LEU A 336 -32.02 20.39 -6.56
C LEU A 336 -31.76 20.02 -5.10
N VAL A 337 -32.52 20.60 -4.17
CA VAL A 337 -32.46 20.25 -2.74
C VAL A 337 -33.75 19.52 -2.38
N ALA A 338 -33.62 18.26 -1.96
CA ALA A 338 -34.74 17.44 -1.54
C ALA A 338 -35.00 17.61 -0.05
N GLU A 339 -36.06 18.33 0.28
CA GLU A 339 -36.47 18.62 1.66
C GLU A 339 -37.31 17.47 2.24
N GLN A 340 -37.54 17.48 3.55
CA GLN A 340 -38.29 16.41 4.21
C GLN A 340 -39.73 16.28 3.68
N ALA A 341 -40.37 17.40 3.34
CA ALA A 341 -41.73 17.44 2.78
C ALA A 341 -41.84 16.75 1.40
N ASP A 342 -40.73 16.70 0.64
CA ASP A 342 -40.71 16.04 -0.68
C ASP A 342 -40.81 14.51 -0.58
N PHE A 343 -40.57 13.94 0.61
CA PHE A 343 -40.64 12.49 0.85
C PHE A 343 -41.99 12.01 1.39
N GLU A 344 -42.94 12.92 1.56
CA GLU A 344 -44.34 12.58 1.81
C GLU A 344 -44.92 11.76 0.64
N LYS A 345 -45.90 10.90 0.92
CA LYS A 345 -46.37 9.87 -0.02
C LYS A 345 -46.80 10.44 -1.38
N ASP A 346 -47.43 11.61 -1.38
CA ASP A 346 -47.94 12.26 -2.58
C ASP A 346 -46.85 13.00 -3.37
N ASN A 347 -45.81 13.50 -2.70
CA ASN A 347 -44.73 14.28 -3.31
C ASN A 347 -43.56 13.42 -3.78
N ARG A 348 -43.34 12.26 -3.16
CA ARG A 348 -42.19 11.39 -3.42
C ARG A 348 -42.07 10.96 -4.88
N LYS A 349 -43.20 10.58 -5.51
CA LYS A 349 -43.22 10.19 -6.93
C LYS A 349 -42.80 11.36 -7.83
N ARG A 350 -43.23 12.57 -7.48
CA ARG A 350 -42.87 13.79 -8.21
C ARG A 350 -41.39 14.12 -8.04
N LEU A 351 -40.85 14.05 -6.82
CA LEU A 351 -39.43 14.28 -6.56
C LEU A 351 -38.56 13.34 -7.39
N PHE A 352 -38.82 12.03 -7.37
CA PHE A 352 -38.02 11.08 -8.14
C PHE A 352 -38.20 11.25 -9.65
N ALA A 353 -39.40 11.59 -10.13
CA ALA A 353 -39.59 11.94 -11.53
C ALA A 353 -38.77 13.17 -11.93
N THR A 354 -38.75 14.21 -11.09
CA THR A 354 -37.92 15.42 -11.29
C THR A 354 -36.44 15.07 -11.29
N ILE A 355 -35.95 14.29 -10.33
CA ILE A 355 -34.56 13.82 -10.30
C ILE A 355 -34.24 13.02 -11.57
N ALA A 356 -35.14 12.14 -12.02
CA ALA A 356 -34.92 11.27 -13.17
C ALA A 356 -34.83 12.07 -14.49
N THR A 357 -35.69 13.07 -14.69
CA THR A 357 -35.78 13.81 -15.97
C THR A 357 -35.00 15.12 -16.00
N GLY A 358 -34.66 15.69 -14.84
CA GLY A 358 -33.93 16.95 -14.75
C GLY A 358 -32.42 16.80 -14.99
N ASP A 359 -31.84 17.81 -15.64
CA ASP A 359 -30.39 18.03 -15.75
C ASP A 359 -29.94 18.95 -14.61
N PHE A 360 -29.61 18.33 -13.47
CA PHE A 360 -29.13 19.03 -12.29
C PHE A 360 -27.62 18.89 -12.16
N ASP A 361 -26.94 19.98 -11.83
CA ASP A 361 -25.52 19.98 -11.51
C ASP A 361 -25.23 19.20 -10.22
N ALA A 362 -26.19 19.19 -9.29
CA ALA A 362 -26.20 18.31 -8.12
C ALA A 362 -27.60 18.14 -7.53
N VAL A 363 -27.85 16.99 -6.91
CA VAL A 363 -29.01 16.72 -6.04
C VAL A 363 -28.54 16.59 -4.60
N ILE A 364 -29.04 17.42 -3.69
CA ILE A 364 -28.70 17.36 -2.26
C ILE A 364 -29.87 16.72 -1.50
N ILE A 365 -29.60 15.69 -0.71
CA ILE A 365 -30.61 14.92 0.03
C ILE A 365 -30.19 14.71 1.49
N GLY A 366 -31.15 14.76 2.40
CA GLY A 366 -30.92 14.46 3.81
C GLY A 366 -30.74 12.96 4.06
N HIS A 367 -29.90 12.58 5.03
CA HIS A 367 -29.69 11.17 5.42
C HIS A 367 -31.00 10.43 5.73
N SER A 368 -31.97 11.08 6.38
CA SER A 368 -33.25 10.43 6.68
C SER A 368 -34.06 10.10 5.43
N SER A 369 -33.79 10.81 4.34
CA SER A 369 -34.50 10.69 3.07
C SER A 369 -33.78 9.77 2.10
N PHE A 370 -32.46 9.64 2.21
CA PHE A 370 -31.63 8.74 1.41
C PHE A 370 -32.10 7.28 1.49
N LYS A 371 -32.58 6.82 2.65
CA LYS A 371 -33.12 5.46 2.85
C LYS A 371 -34.34 5.11 1.97
N PHE A 372 -34.98 6.11 1.35
CA PHE A 372 -36.11 5.88 0.45
C PHE A 372 -35.69 5.66 -1.01
N LEU A 373 -34.40 5.78 -1.32
CA LEU A 373 -33.85 5.33 -2.59
C LEU A 373 -33.71 3.81 -2.53
N SER A 374 -34.51 3.10 -3.32
CA SER A 374 -34.34 1.66 -3.52
C SER A 374 -33.10 1.40 -4.39
N LEU A 375 -32.41 0.30 -4.11
CA LEU A 375 -31.38 -0.22 -4.99
C LEU A 375 -32.04 -0.80 -6.26
N ALA A 376 -31.26 -0.94 -7.32
CA ALA A 376 -31.72 -1.72 -8.47
C ALA A 376 -32.02 -3.16 -7.99
N PRO A 377 -33.03 -3.86 -8.55
CA PRO A 377 -33.39 -5.22 -8.12
C PRO A 377 -32.22 -6.22 -8.22
N GLU A 378 -31.22 -5.92 -9.05
CA GLU A 378 -29.99 -6.68 -9.24
C GLU A 378 -28.92 -6.46 -8.15
N ASP A 379 -29.04 -5.37 -7.39
CA ASP A 379 -28.14 -4.97 -6.30
C ASP A 379 -28.75 -5.18 -4.89
N GLU A 380 -30.02 -5.58 -4.79
CA GLU A 380 -30.64 -6.07 -3.55
C GLU A 380 -30.15 -7.50 -3.28
N ARG A 381 -29.06 -7.65 -2.51
CA ARG A 381 -28.59 -8.95 -1.97
C ARG A 381 -29.27 -9.34 -0.68
#